data_AF-A0A544U8L5-F1
#
_entry.id   AF-A0A544U8L5-F1
#
_cell.length_a   1.000
_cell.length_b   1.000
_cell.length_c   1.000
_cell.angle_alpha   90.00
_cell.angle_beta   90.00
_cell.angle_gamma   90.00
#
_symmetry.space_group_name_H-M   'P 1'
#
loop_
_entity.id
_entity.type
_entity.pdbx_description
1 polymer ?
#
loop_
_entity_poly.entity_id
_entity_poly.type
_entity_poly.pdbx_seq_one_letter_code
_entity_poly.pdbx_strand_id
1 'polypeptide(L)'
;MSNLKPWEISQKIDNALEAIAISKVGKFYHSYIAKITNLPLGVVIDTLSELEKKEALVIKLEFHCEECSRSILTANKSELDNIDSIPCKYCGTENCFDPLNAIPIIELSDDFRQSFSKKKLITKRKMSG
;
A
#
# COMPACT_ATOMS: atom_id res chain seq x y z
N MET A 1 20.14 15.09 -0.09
CA MET A 1 20.05 13.69 0.37
C MET A 1 19.74 13.73 1.86
N SER A 2 18.66 13.10 2.29
CA SER A 2 18.25 13.11 3.71
C SER A 2 19.26 12.30 4.52
N ASN A 3 19.91 12.91 5.52
CA ASN A 3 20.86 12.27 6.44
C ASN A 3 20.20 11.33 7.46
N LEU A 4 19.09 10.69 7.09
CA LEU A 4 18.32 9.83 8.00
C LEU A 4 19.01 8.48 8.12
N LYS A 5 19.18 8.02 9.36
CA LYS A 5 19.68 6.68 9.66
C LYS A 5 18.62 5.64 9.30
N PRO A 6 19.01 4.40 8.95
CA PRO A 6 18.05 3.34 8.60
C PRO A 6 16.93 3.13 9.64
N TRP A 7 17.26 3.19 10.93
CA TRP A 7 16.26 3.02 11.99
C TRP A 7 15.23 4.17 12.05
N GLU A 8 15.62 5.40 11.70
CA GLU A 8 14.70 6.55 11.66
C GLU A 8 13.70 6.40 10.51
N ILE A 9 14.17 5.87 9.37
CA ILE A 9 13.34 5.55 8.21
C ILE A 9 12.33 4.46 8.60
N SER A 10 12.79 3.36 9.19
CA SER A 10 11.93 2.28 9.66
C SER A 10 10.88 2.76 10.64
N GLN A 11 11.27 3.55 11.65
CA GLN A 11 10.33 4.06 12.65
C GLN A 11 9.26 4.97 12.05
N LYS A 12 9.62 5.84 11.09
CA LYS A 12 8.66 6.70 10.40
C LYS A 12 7.64 5.89 9.60
N ILE A 13 8.10 4.85 8.90
CA ILE A 13 7.23 3.98 8.12
C ILE A 13 6.34 3.15 9.06
N ASP A 14 6.89 2.55 10.10
CA ASP A 14 6.12 1.77 11.08
C ASP A 14 4.99 2.59 11.71
N ASN A 15 5.28 3.84 12.11
CA ASN A 15 4.27 4.74 12.67
C ASN A 15 3.16 5.08 11.64
N ALA A 16 3.53 5.28 10.37
CA ALA A 16 2.57 5.51 9.30
C ALA A 16 1.69 4.29 9.04
N LEU A 17 2.27 3.10 9.01
CA LEU A 17 1.55 1.84 8.83
C LEU A 17 0.65 1.54 10.02
N GLU A 18 1.09 1.84 11.25
CA GLU A 18 0.26 1.73 12.46
C GLU A 18 -0.98 2.61 12.37
N ALA A 19 -0.81 3.89 11.99
CA ALA A 19 -1.92 4.83 11.81
C ALA A 19 -2.92 4.34 10.75
N ILE A 20 -2.43 3.75 9.66
CA ILE A 20 -3.28 3.15 8.62
C ILE A 20 -3.98 1.90 9.12
N ALA A 21 -3.28 1.02 9.85
CA ALA A 21 -3.81 -0.23 10.37
C ALA A 21 -5.01 -0.02 11.31
N ILE A 22 -5.02 1.07 12.08
CA ILE A 22 -6.14 1.42 12.97
C ILE A 22 -7.24 2.24 12.29
N SER A 23 -7.04 2.61 11.02
CA SER A 23 -7.98 3.40 10.24
C SER A 23 -8.94 2.51 9.42
N LYS A 24 -9.86 3.15 8.68
CA LYS A 24 -10.73 2.46 7.71
C LYS A 24 -10.11 2.35 6.31
N VAL A 25 -8.85 2.75 6.12
CA VAL A 25 -8.17 2.72 4.82
C VAL A 25 -7.87 1.28 4.43
N GLY A 26 -8.55 0.77 3.40
CA GLY A 26 -8.37 -0.59 2.89
C GLY A 26 -7.11 -0.76 2.03
N LYS A 27 -6.81 0.23 1.19
CA LYS A 27 -5.63 0.28 0.32
C LYS A 27 -5.07 1.68 0.23
N PHE A 28 -3.77 1.81 -0.07
CA PHE A 28 -3.09 3.09 -0.20
C PHE A 28 -1.92 3.03 -1.18
N TYR A 29 -1.43 4.18 -1.63
CA TYR A 29 -0.31 4.27 -2.57
C TYR A 29 1.01 4.52 -1.85
N HIS A 30 2.13 4.16 -2.49
CA HIS A 30 3.47 4.53 -2.05
C HIS A 30 3.62 6.05 -1.84
N SER A 31 3.03 6.84 -2.75
CA SER A 31 3.01 8.30 -2.67
C SER A 31 2.31 8.83 -1.41
N TYR A 32 1.28 8.13 -0.92
CA TYR A 32 0.61 8.50 0.32
C TYR A 32 1.56 8.35 1.53
N ILE A 33 2.29 7.24 1.62
CA ILE A 33 3.29 7.01 2.67
C ILE A 33 4.42 8.03 2.57
N ALA A 34 4.96 8.27 1.37
CA ALA A 34 5.99 9.28 1.14
C ALA A 34 5.54 10.66 1.62
N LYS A 35 4.31 11.04 1.33
CA LYS A 35 3.72 12.31 1.77
C LYS A 35 3.61 12.42 3.29
N ILE A 36 3.06 11.43 3.98
CA ILE A 36 2.84 11.51 5.44
C ILE A 36 4.11 11.31 6.26
N THR A 37 5.10 10.61 5.73
CA THR A 37 6.40 10.40 6.40
C THR A 37 7.45 11.46 6.04
N ASN A 38 7.18 12.26 5.00
CA ASN A 38 8.11 13.18 4.37
C ASN A 38 9.43 12.49 3.97
N LEU A 39 9.32 11.25 3.48
CA LEU A 39 10.44 10.45 2.97
C LEU A 39 10.45 10.47 1.43
N PRO A 40 11.64 10.36 0.80
CA PRO A 40 11.73 10.20 -0.64
C PRO A 40 10.96 8.95 -1.12
N LEU A 41 10.28 9.06 -2.27
CA LEU A 41 9.46 7.98 -2.80
C LEU A 41 10.25 6.67 -2.98
N GLY A 42 11.48 6.73 -3.51
CA GLY A 42 12.33 5.55 -3.68
C GLY A 42 12.61 4.81 -2.36
N VAL A 43 12.90 5.55 -1.28
CA VAL A 43 13.12 4.96 0.05
C VAL A 43 11.87 4.26 0.58
N VAL A 44 10.70 4.84 0.32
CA VAL A 44 9.41 4.23 0.70
C VAL A 44 9.16 2.96 -0.10
N ILE A 45 9.38 2.98 -1.41
CA ILE A 45 9.24 1.81 -2.28
C ILE A 45 10.13 0.67 -1.76
N ASP A 46 11.42 0.93 -1.58
CA ASP A 46 12.38 -0.08 -1.12
C ASP A 46 11.97 -0.69 0.22
N THR A 47 11.56 0.16 1.17
CA THR A 47 11.17 -0.31 2.51
C THR A 47 9.88 -1.12 2.50
N LEU A 48 8.87 -0.71 1.72
CA LEU A 48 7.61 -1.44 1.63
C LEU A 48 7.80 -2.77 0.88
N SER A 49 8.67 -2.84 -0.12
CA SER A 49 9.05 -4.11 -0.76
C SER A 49 9.71 -5.09 0.21
N GLU A 50 10.53 -4.62 1.15
CA GLU A 50 11.09 -5.48 2.20
C GLU A 50 10.04 -5.98 3.19
N LEU A 51 8.97 -5.22 3.42
CA LEU A 51 7.84 -5.64 4.25
C LEU A 51 6.93 -6.63 3.52
N GLU A 52 6.76 -6.47 2.20
CA GLU A 52 6.07 -7.43 1.35
C GLU A 52 6.74 -8.82 1.40
N LYS A 53 8.07 -8.86 1.29
CA LYS A 53 8.86 -10.11 1.41
C LYS A 53 8.69 -10.80 2.77
N LYS A 54 8.28 -10.06 3.80
CA LYS A 54 7.99 -10.56 5.16
C LYS A 54 6.51 -10.84 5.38
N GLU A 55 5.70 -10.78 4.32
CA GLU A 55 4.25 -11.03 4.34
C GLU A 55 3.46 -10.08 5.26
N ALA A 56 4.05 -8.93 5.62
CA ALA A 56 3.39 -7.90 6.43
C ALA A 56 2.35 -7.09 5.64
N LEU A 57 2.52 -7.02 4.32
CA LEU A 57 1.65 -6.33 3.40
C LEU A 57 1.68 -7.03 2.04
N VAL A 58 0.75 -6.67 1.18
CA VAL A 58 0.66 -7.15 -0.21
C VAL A 58 0.68 -5.94 -1.14
N ILE A 59 1.51 -5.98 -2.18
CA ILE A 59 1.49 -4.98 -3.25
C ILE A 59 0.70 -5.55 -4.43
N LYS A 60 -0.41 -4.89 -4.76
CA LYS A 60 -1.25 -5.20 -5.92
C LYS A 60 -1.11 -4.13 -6.99
N LEU A 61 -1.50 -4.49 -8.19
CA LEU A 61 -1.55 -3.60 -9.35
C LEU A 61 -2.97 -3.10 -9.55
N GLU A 62 -3.14 -1.79 -9.58
CA GLU A 62 -4.41 -1.11 -9.85
C GLU A 62 -4.39 -0.49 -11.25
N PHE A 63 -5.47 -0.72 -12.01
CA PHE A 63 -5.67 -0.17 -13.35
C PHE A 63 -6.80 0.83 -13.34
N HIS A 64 -6.57 1.97 -13.98
CA HIS A 64 -7.56 3.02 -14.13
C HIS A 64 -8.03 3.06 -15.58
N CYS A 65 -9.31 3.38 -15.77
CA CYS A 65 -9.81 3.64 -17.11
C CYS A 65 -9.16 4.89 -17.69
N GLU A 66 -8.71 4.83 -18.94
CA GLU A 66 -8.04 5.96 -19.62
C GLU A 66 -8.96 7.16 -19.78
N GLU A 67 -10.26 6.92 -19.99
CA GLU A 67 -11.26 7.98 -20.23
C GLU A 67 -11.80 8.62 -18.95
N CYS A 68 -12.15 7.81 -17.94
CA CYS A 68 -12.83 8.32 -16.73
C CYS A 68 -11.98 8.25 -15.46
N SER A 69 -10.74 7.76 -15.56
CA SER A 69 -9.76 7.64 -14.47
C SER A 69 -10.25 6.86 -13.23
N ARG A 70 -11.33 6.09 -13.37
CA ARG A 70 -11.84 5.25 -12.28
C ARG A 70 -11.08 3.93 -12.26
N SER A 71 -10.82 3.42 -11.05
CA SER A 71 -10.26 2.09 -10.84
C SER A 71 -11.19 1.02 -11.41
N ILE A 72 -10.69 0.26 -12.40
CA ILE A 72 -11.43 -0.78 -13.13
C ILE A 72 -11.00 -2.18 -12.71
N LEU A 73 -9.72 -2.37 -12.37
CA LEU A 73 -9.17 -3.65 -11.93
C LEU A 73 -8.17 -3.43 -10.79
N THR A 74 -8.13 -4.38 -9.86
CA THR A 74 -7.07 -4.54 -8.88
C THR A 74 -6.71 -6.01 -8.84
N ALA A 75 -5.44 -6.35 -9.08
CA ALA A 75 -5.00 -7.74 -9.21
C ALA A 75 -3.54 -7.90 -8.79
N ASN A 76 -3.16 -9.13 -8.42
CA ASN A 76 -1.77 -9.53 -8.24
C ASN A 76 -1.07 -9.62 -9.60
N LYS A 77 0.25 -9.47 -9.62
CA LYS A 77 1.01 -9.55 -10.88
C LYS A 77 0.79 -10.86 -11.65
N SER A 78 0.68 -11.98 -10.95
CA SER A 78 0.44 -13.31 -11.54
C SER A 78 -0.97 -13.52 -12.11
N GLU A 79 -1.92 -12.65 -11.77
CA GLU A 79 -3.31 -12.76 -12.24
C GLU A 79 -3.51 -12.05 -13.59
N LEU A 80 -2.47 -11.39 -14.10
CA LEU A 80 -2.54 -10.47 -15.23
C LEU A 80 -2.08 -11.08 -16.55
N ASP A 81 -1.49 -12.27 -16.53
CA ASP A 81 -0.81 -12.89 -17.68
C ASP A 81 -1.74 -13.18 -18.88
N ASN A 82 -3.07 -13.07 -18.73
CA ASN A 82 -4.05 -13.41 -19.76
C ASN A 82 -5.13 -12.33 -19.99
N ILE A 83 -4.85 -11.07 -19.62
CA ILE A 83 -5.81 -9.98 -19.79
C ILE A 83 -5.32 -9.05 -20.90
N ASP A 84 -6.02 -9.06 -22.04
CA ASP A 84 -5.68 -8.17 -23.18
C ASP A 84 -6.45 -6.84 -23.13
N SER A 85 -7.71 -6.87 -22.67
CA SER A 85 -8.58 -5.71 -22.57
C SER A 85 -9.60 -5.86 -21.45
N ILE A 86 -10.02 -4.72 -20.90
CA ILE A 86 -11.01 -4.67 -19.82
C ILE A 86 -12.04 -3.57 -20.13
N PRO A 87 -13.34 -3.92 -20.24
CA PRO A 87 -14.39 -2.92 -20.33
C PRO A 87 -14.52 -2.15 -19.02
N CYS A 88 -14.56 -0.82 -19.13
CA CYS A 88 -14.84 0.02 -17.98
C CYS A 88 -16.30 -0.11 -17.56
N LYS A 89 -16.54 -0.67 -16.37
CA LYS A 89 -17.88 -0.79 -15.78
C LYS A 89 -18.62 0.53 -15.50
N TYR A 90 -17.97 1.67 -15.70
CA TYR A 90 -18.55 3.00 -15.44
C TYR A 90 -18.89 3.79 -16.70
N CYS A 91 -18.03 3.77 -17.73
CA CYS A 91 -18.24 4.53 -18.97
C CYS A 91 -18.39 3.65 -20.22
N GLY A 92 -18.18 2.33 -20.11
CA GLY A 92 -18.29 1.39 -21.22
C GLY A 92 -17.10 1.35 -22.16
N THR A 93 -16.09 2.22 -21.98
CA THR A 93 -14.87 2.20 -22.80
C THR A 93 -14.08 0.90 -22.61
N GLU A 94 -13.68 0.27 -23.70
CA GLU A 94 -12.70 -0.81 -23.71
C GLU A 94 -11.30 -0.26 -23.44
N ASN A 95 -10.63 -0.74 -22.39
CA ASN A 95 -9.28 -0.30 -22.03
C ASN A 95 -8.30 -1.39 -22.45
N CYS A 96 -7.30 -1.04 -23.24
CA CYS A 96 -6.19 -1.94 -23.54
C CYS A 96 -5.37 -2.15 -22.27
N PHE A 97 -5.07 -3.40 -21.98
CA PHE A 97 -4.29 -3.74 -20.80
C PHE A 97 -2.79 -3.61 -21.11
N ASP A 98 -2.13 -2.69 -20.42
CA ASP A 98 -0.67 -2.60 -20.39
C ASP A 98 -0.20 -2.63 -18.94
N PRO A 99 0.53 -3.67 -18.49
CA PRO A 99 1.10 -3.75 -17.15
C PRO A 99 1.92 -2.51 -16.74
N LEU A 100 2.48 -1.77 -17.69
CA LEU A 100 3.25 -0.56 -17.41
C LEU A 100 2.37 0.62 -16.96
N ASN A 101 1.08 0.59 -17.30
CA ASN A 101 0.11 1.59 -16.87
C ASN A 101 -0.48 1.28 -15.48
N ALA A 102 -0.07 0.16 -14.88
CA ALA A 102 -0.52 -0.25 -13.56
C ALA A 102 0.08 0.60 -12.45
N ILE A 103 -0.74 0.96 -11.47
CA ILE A 103 -0.31 1.71 -10.29
C ILE A 103 -0.19 0.74 -9.11
N PRO A 104 0.98 0.65 -8.46
CA PRO A 104 1.15 -0.22 -7.30
C PRO A 104 0.39 0.35 -6.10
N ILE A 105 -0.54 -0.44 -5.59
CA ILE A 105 -1.28 -0.19 -4.35
C ILE A 105 -0.83 -1.17 -3.27
N ILE A 106 -0.95 -0.74 -2.02
CA ILE A 106 -0.58 -1.54 -0.85
C ILE A 106 -1.85 -1.86 -0.05
N GLU A 107 -1.99 -3.13 0.33
CA GLU A 107 -2.98 -3.62 1.28
C GLU A 107 -2.25 -4.25 2.48
N LEU A 108 -2.62 -3.88 3.70
CA LEU A 108 -2.05 -4.51 4.89
C LEU A 108 -2.71 -5.87 5.11
N SER A 109 -1.92 -6.88 5.47
CA SER A 109 -2.49 -8.16 5.89
C SER A 109 -3.28 -8.01 7.19
N ASP A 110 -4.30 -8.85 7.38
CA ASP A 110 -5.12 -8.80 8.60
C ASP A 110 -4.29 -9.12 9.85
N ASP A 111 -3.34 -10.06 9.75
CA ASP A 111 -2.41 -10.38 10.83
C ASP A 111 -1.55 -9.17 11.21
N PHE A 112 -1.04 -8.44 10.22
CA PHE A 112 -0.27 -7.23 10.46
C PHE A 112 -1.13 -6.14 11.10
N ARG A 113 -2.37 -5.93 10.63
CA ARG A 113 -3.32 -5.00 11.26
C ARG A 113 -3.62 -5.36 12.72
N GLN A 114 -3.80 -6.64 13.02
CA GLN A 114 -4.04 -7.14 14.36
C GLN A 114 -2.82 -6.95 15.28
N SER A 115 -1.60 -7.02 14.73
CA SER A 115 -0.37 -6.81 15.51
C SER A 115 -0.30 -5.42 16.15
N PHE A 116 -0.78 -4.38 15.46
CA PHE A 116 -0.87 -3.02 16.00
C PHE A 116 -2.02 -2.85 17.00
N SER A 117 -3.14 -3.53 16.76
CA SER A 117 -4.25 -3.57 17.72
C SER A 117 -3.83 -4.18 19.07
N LYS A 118 -2.99 -5.22 19.04
CA LYS A 118 -2.40 -5.85 20.24
C LYS A 118 -1.40 -4.92 20.95
N LYS A 119 -0.55 -4.19 20.22
CA LYS A 119 0.36 -3.18 20.81
C LYS A 119 -0.40 -2.14 21.64
N LYS A 120 -1.58 -1.70 21.19
CA LYS A 120 -2.46 -0.74 21.89
C LYS A 120 -3.04 -1.27 23.20
N LEU A 121 -3.35 -2.57 23.28
CA LEU A 121 -3.80 -3.21 24.52
C LEU A 121 -2.67 -3.30 25.56
N ILE A 122 -1.43 -3.53 25.12
CA ILE A 122 -0.27 -3.63 26.01
C ILE A 122 0.14 -2.25 26.54
N THR A 123 0.13 -1.20 25.70
CA THR A 123 0.42 0.17 26.14
C THR A 123 -0.65 0.72 27.09
N LYS A 124 -1.93 0.41 26.87
CA LYS A 124 -2.99 0.75 27.84
C LYS A 124 -2.78 0.07 29.19
N ARG A 125 -2.36 -1.21 29.23
CA ARG A 125 -2.06 -1.91 30.49
C ARG A 125 -0.85 -1.34 31.23
N LYS A 126 0.16 -0.81 30.52
CA LYS A 126 1.35 -0.20 31.15
C LYS A 126 1.11 1.21 31.71
N MET A 127 0.07 1.92 31.30
CA MET A 127 -0.29 3.25 31.85
C MET A 127 -1.39 3.21 32.91
N SER A 128 -1.85 2.01 33.29
CA SER A 128 -2.86 1.78 34.34
C SER A 128 -2.29 1.06 35.57
N GLY A 129 -0.96 1.05 35.73
CA GLY A 129 -0.26 0.41 36.86
C GLY A 129 0.64 1.39 37.59
#